data_AF-A0A9E4EBK8-F1
#
_entry.id   AF-A0A9E4EBK8-F1
#
_cell.length_a   1.000
_cell.length_b   1.000
_cell.length_c   1.000
_cell.angle_alpha   90.00
_cell.angle_beta   90.00
_cell.angle_gamma   90.00
#
_symmetry.space_group_name_H-M   'P 1'
#
loop_
_entity.id
_entity.type
_entity.pdbx_description
1 polymer ?
#
loop_
_entity_poly.entity_id
_entity_poly.type
_entity_poly.pdbx_seq_one_letter_code
_entity_poly.pdbx_strand_id
1 'polypeptide(L)'
;MPGDNAQIWIDRARDSAEKHGLIFDLYINAPPVRTPPDAKIIQAALEITGETEPRTVAYGTDAAVFAQHMEIVVIGPGSILQAHTVDEWMALDQFPQGISIFSQFVKRFCAA
;
A
#
# COMPACT_ATOMS: atom_id res chain seq x y z
N MET A 1 2.49 3.90 9.61
CA MET A 1 3.88 3.63 9.17
C MET A 1 4.48 2.49 9.97
N PRO A 2 5.58 1.86 9.52
CA PRO A 2 6.32 0.92 10.36
C PRO A 2 6.68 1.55 11.70
N GLY A 3 6.26 0.93 12.81
CA GLY A 3 6.46 1.47 14.15
C GLY A 3 5.35 2.40 14.66
N ASP A 4 4.40 2.80 13.81
CA ASP A 4 3.21 3.52 14.28
C ASP A 4 2.23 2.57 14.96
N ASN A 5 1.76 2.97 16.14
CA ASN A 5 0.70 2.28 16.84
C ASN A 5 -0.62 3.06 16.70
N ALA A 6 -1.50 2.60 15.81
CA ALA A 6 -2.82 3.21 15.61
C ALA A 6 -3.66 3.24 16.89
N GLN A 7 -3.42 2.31 17.84
CA GLN A 7 -4.15 2.23 19.10
C GLN A 7 -4.03 3.52 19.92
N ILE A 8 -2.87 4.18 19.89
CA ILE A 8 -2.64 5.46 20.58
C ILE A 8 -3.65 6.51 20.13
N TRP A 9 -3.95 6.57 18.83
CA TRP A 9 -4.88 7.54 18.27
C TRP A 9 -6.33 7.15 18.49
N ILE A 10 -6.63 5.86 18.42
CA ILE A 10 -7.96 5.31 18.70
C ILE A 10 -8.35 5.58 20.16
N ASP A 11 -7.45 5.32 21.11
CA ASP A 11 -7.68 5.56 22.54
C ASP A 11 -7.92 7.04 22.80
N ARG A 12 -7.08 7.92 22.24
CA ARG A 12 -7.26 9.37 22.35
C ARG A 12 -8.60 9.86 21.78
N ALA A 13 -9.04 9.30 20.66
CA ALA A 13 -10.32 9.65 20.05
C ALA A 13 -11.49 9.21 20.95
N ARG A 14 -11.40 8.01 21.51
CA ARG A 14 -12.40 7.44 22.43
C ARG A 14 -12.50 8.25 23.72
N ASP A 15 -11.37 8.56 24.35
CA ASP A 15 -11.32 9.37 25.58
C ASP A 15 -11.95 10.75 25.36
N SER A 16 -11.71 11.35 24.19
CA SER A 16 -12.30 12.63 23.81
C SER A 16 -13.81 12.51 23.61
N ALA A 17 -14.29 11.44 22.97
CA ALA A 17 -15.73 11.21 22.78
C ALA A 17 -16.45 11.05 24.12
N GLU A 18 -15.91 10.23 25.03
CA GLU A 18 -16.46 10.02 26.37
C GLU A 18 -16.55 11.34 27.15
N LYS A 19 -15.45 12.13 27.15
CA LYS A 19 -15.41 13.44 27.81
C LYS A 19 -16.52 14.40 27.35
N HIS A 20 -16.98 14.28 26.10
CA HIS A 20 -17.98 15.17 25.51
C HIS A 20 -19.37 14.51 25.35
N GLY A 21 -19.58 13.32 25.92
CA GLY A 21 -20.86 12.61 25.84
C GLY A 21 -21.22 12.14 24.43
N LEU A 22 -20.21 11.87 23.59
CA LEU A 22 -20.37 11.35 22.23
C LEU A 22 -20.16 9.83 22.20
N ILE A 23 -20.82 9.16 21.26
CA ILE A 23 -20.58 7.74 20.96
C ILE A 23 -19.44 7.66 19.93
N PHE A 24 -18.49 6.76 20.17
CA PHE A 24 -17.39 6.48 19.26
C PHE A 24 -17.40 5.02 18.84
N ASP A 25 -17.70 4.78 17.56
CA ASP A 25 -17.65 3.47 16.92
C ASP A 25 -16.46 3.37 15.98
N LEU A 26 -15.65 2.33 16.14
CA LEU A 26 -14.53 2.03 15.26
C LEU A 26 -14.95 0.98 14.22
N TYR A 27 -15.11 1.41 12.96
CA TYR A 27 -15.56 0.52 11.88
C TYR A 27 -14.42 -0.21 11.17
N ILE A 28 -13.27 0.43 10.99
CA ILE A 28 -12.13 -0.12 10.25
C ILE A 28 -10.85 0.17 11.01
N ASN A 29 -10.03 -0.86 11.20
CA ASN A 29 -8.68 -0.76 11.72
C ASN A 29 -7.75 -1.64 10.88
N ALA A 30 -7.11 -1.03 9.89
CA ALA A 30 -6.19 -1.71 8.99
C ALA A 30 -4.75 -1.63 9.54
N PRO A 31 -4.08 -2.75 9.82
CA PRO A 31 -2.71 -2.72 10.34
C PRO A 31 -1.71 -2.23 9.27
N PRO A 32 -0.56 -1.66 9.68
CA PRO A 32 0.50 -1.32 8.74
C PRO A 32 1.04 -2.59 8.07
N VAL A 33 1.29 -2.50 6.76
CA VAL A 33 1.87 -3.60 5.98
C VAL A 33 3.37 -3.39 5.84
N ARG A 34 4.13 -4.44 6.12
CA ARG A 34 5.57 -4.48 5.87
C ARG A 34 5.95 -5.84 5.31
N THR A 35 6.40 -5.86 4.07
CA THR A 35 7.05 -7.02 3.47
C THR A 35 8.58 -6.84 3.58
N PRO A 36 9.34 -7.85 4.04
CA PRO A 36 10.79 -7.75 4.16
C PRO A 36 11.45 -7.36 2.83
N PRO A 37 12.47 -6.48 2.82
CA PRO A 37 13.14 -6.07 1.58
C PRO A 37 13.74 -7.24 0.79
N ASP A 38 14.15 -8.31 1.47
CA ASP A 38 14.72 -9.54 0.91
C ASP A 38 13.67 -10.57 0.45
N ALA A 39 12.37 -10.28 0.65
CA ALA A 39 11.30 -11.13 0.16
C ALA A 39 11.32 -11.25 -1.37
N LYS A 40 10.93 -12.42 -1.90
CA LYS A 40 11.02 -12.72 -3.33
C LYS A 40 10.21 -11.74 -4.18
N ILE A 41 9.02 -11.35 -3.70
CA ILE A 41 8.17 -10.39 -4.40
C ILE A 41 8.79 -8.99 -4.48
N ILE A 42 9.52 -8.57 -3.43
CA ILE A 42 10.18 -7.25 -3.39
C ILE A 42 11.40 -7.24 -4.30
N GLN A 43 12.25 -8.27 -4.23
CA GLN A 43 13.41 -8.38 -5.11
C GLN A 43 13.00 -8.42 -6.59
N ALA A 44 11.95 -9.17 -6.94
CA ALA A 44 11.40 -9.16 -8.29
C ALA A 44 10.85 -7.78 -8.70
N ALA A 45 10.22 -7.04 -7.78
CA ALA A 45 9.74 -5.70 -8.07
C ALA A 45 10.88 -4.73 -8.39
N LEU A 46 11.97 -4.77 -7.62
CA LEU A 46 13.17 -3.95 -7.87
C LEU A 46 13.79 -4.25 -9.23
N GLU A 47 13.97 -5.53 -9.56
CA GLU A 47 14.49 -5.96 -10.86
C GLU A 47 13.60 -5.49 -12.03
N ILE A 48 12.28 -5.68 -11.94
CA ILE A 48 11.31 -5.36 -13.00
C ILE A 48 11.19 -3.85 -13.23
N THR A 49 11.26 -3.05 -12.15
CA THR A 49 11.12 -1.59 -12.22
C THR A 49 12.44 -0.86 -12.47
N GLY A 50 13.57 -1.52 -12.21
CA GLY A 50 14.90 -0.89 -12.21
C GLY A 50 15.16 -0.01 -10.98
N GLU A 51 14.32 -0.08 -9.95
CA GLU A 51 14.50 0.63 -8.69
C GLU A 51 15.57 -0.07 -7.83
N THR A 52 16.31 0.70 -7.03
CA THR A 52 17.39 0.16 -6.20
C THR A 52 16.92 -0.25 -4.80
N GLU A 53 15.82 0.32 -4.31
CA GLU A 53 15.32 0.07 -2.96
C GLU A 53 13.79 0.20 -2.86
N PRO A 54 13.12 -0.57 -1.98
CA PRO A 54 11.70 -0.43 -1.74
C PRO A 54 11.42 0.78 -0.87
N ARG A 55 10.22 1.35 -1.05
CA ARG A 55 9.77 2.54 -0.31
C ARG A 55 8.54 2.22 0.54
N THR A 56 8.32 3.00 1.58
CA THR A 56 7.05 2.97 2.35
C THR A 56 6.33 4.30 2.22
N VAL A 57 5.01 4.26 2.37
CA VAL A 57 4.11 5.37 2.08
C VAL A 57 2.99 5.40 3.11
N ALA A 58 2.48 6.60 3.40
CA ALA A 58 1.49 6.85 4.45
C ALA A 58 0.05 6.86 3.90
N TYR A 59 -0.33 5.84 3.13
CA TYR A 59 -1.70 5.64 2.65
C TYR A 59 -2.13 4.18 2.81
N GLY A 60 -3.45 3.95 2.82
CA GLY A 60 -4.04 2.62 2.89
C GLY A 60 -4.18 1.97 1.51
N THR A 61 -4.03 0.65 1.47
CA THR A 61 -4.37 -0.18 0.31
C THR A 61 -4.97 -1.49 0.81
N ASP A 62 -5.55 -2.28 -0.11
CA ASP A 62 -6.06 -3.63 0.21
C ASP A 62 -4.97 -4.59 0.70
N ALA A 63 -3.69 -4.22 0.59
CA ALA A 63 -2.58 -4.98 1.14
C ALA A 63 -2.78 -5.29 2.64
N ALA A 64 -3.40 -4.38 3.40
CA ALA A 64 -3.64 -4.59 4.84
C ALA A 64 -4.57 -5.76 5.13
N VAL A 65 -5.42 -6.14 4.17
CA VAL A 65 -6.32 -7.30 4.27
C VAL A 65 -5.58 -8.59 3.89
N PHE A 66 -4.75 -8.55 2.85
CA PHE A 66 -4.11 -9.75 2.29
C PHE A 66 -2.76 -10.10 2.94
N ALA A 67 -2.11 -9.19 3.66
CA ALA A 67 -0.74 -9.36 4.16
C ALA A 67 -0.53 -10.55 5.11
N GLN A 68 -1.60 -11.08 5.71
CA GLN A 68 -1.53 -12.28 6.56
C GLN A 68 -1.48 -13.60 5.74
N HIS A 69 -1.75 -13.52 4.43
CA HIS A 69 -1.91 -14.69 3.58
C HIS A 69 -0.82 -14.81 2.50
N MET A 70 -0.12 -13.72 2.18
CA MET A 70 0.87 -13.70 1.12
C MET A 70 1.88 -12.57 1.30
N GLU A 71 3.04 -12.70 0.65
CA GLU A 71 3.97 -11.57 0.46
C GLU A 71 3.33 -10.54 -0.50
N ILE A 72 3.48 -9.24 -0.23
CA ILE A 72 2.80 -8.19 -0.99
C ILE A 72 3.77 -7.08 -1.39
N VAL A 73 3.59 -6.57 -2.60
CA VAL A 73 4.15 -5.30 -3.05
C VAL A 73 3.02 -4.45 -3.61
N VAL A 74 2.99 -3.16 -3.27
CA VAL A 74 2.12 -2.17 -3.92
C VAL A 74 2.93 -1.53 -5.04
N ILE A 75 2.49 -1.68 -6.28
CA ILE A 75 3.23 -1.25 -7.46
C ILE A 75 2.28 -0.87 -8.59
N GLY A 76 2.65 0.15 -9.36
CA GLY A 76 1.90 0.56 -10.54
C GLY A 76 2.40 1.89 -11.11
N PRO A 77 2.06 2.20 -12.37
CA PRO A 77 2.30 3.51 -12.95
C PRO A 77 1.42 4.60 -12.32
N GLY A 78 1.72 5.86 -12.64
CA GLY A 78 1.00 7.02 -12.14
C GLY A 78 1.66 7.65 -10.92
N SER A 79 0.95 8.57 -10.26
CA SER A 79 1.45 9.29 -9.10
C SER A 79 0.36 9.43 -8.05
N ILE A 80 0.70 9.13 -6.80
CA ILE A 80 -0.21 9.33 -5.68
C ILE A 80 -0.59 10.80 -5.50
N LEU A 81 0.26 11.73 -5.96
CA LEU A 81 -0.04 13.17 -5.91
C LEU A 81 -1.20 13.56 -6.83
N GLN A 82 -1.53 12.71 -7.82
CA GLN A 82 -2.63 12.95 -8.74
C GLN A 82 -3.92 12.23 -8.35
N ALA A 83 -3.81 11.17 -7.54
CA ALA A 83 -4.96 10.46 -7.01
C ALA A 83 -5.86 11.40 -6.17
N HIS A 84 -7.18 11.26 -6.32
CA HIS A 84 -8.20 12.05 -5.61
C HIS A 84 -8.15 13.57 -5.87
N THR A 85 -7.54 14.00 -6.97
CA THR A 85 -7.65 15.38 -7.44
C THR A 85 -8.87 15.56 -8.34
N VAL A 86 -9.30 16.81 -8.59
CA VAL A 86 -10.49 17.11 -9.43
C VAL A 86 -10.34 16.54 -10.85
N ASP A 87 -9.13 16.62 -11.41
CA ASP A 87 -8.81 16.15 -12.76
C ASP A 87 -7.81 15.00 -12.70
N GLU A 88 -8.09 13.95 -11.93
CA GLU A 88 -7.21 12.77 -11.81
C GLU A 88 -6.81 12.21 -13.20
N TRP A 89 -5.51 12.03 -13.42
CA TRP A 89 -4.96 11.57 -14.69
C TRP A 89 -3.68 10.75 -14.51
N MET A 90 -3.28 10.07 -15.58
CA MET A 90 -2.00 9.39 -15.72
C MET A 90 -1.48 9.61 -17.14
N ALA A 91 -0.16 9.76 -17.31
CA ALA A 91 0.39 10.00 -18.63
C ALA A 91 0.16 8.78 -19.54
N LEU A 92 -0.18 9.00 -20.81
CA LEU A 92 -0.52 7.91 -21.73
C LEU A 92 0.66 6.94 -21.95
N ASP A 93 1.88 7.44 -21.88
CA ASP A 93 3.11 6.63 -21.99
C ASP A 93 3.36 5.74 -20.77
N GLN A 94 2.74 6.02 -19.62
CA GLN A 94 2.82 5.17 -18.43
C GLN A 94 1.88 3.96 -18.52
N PHE A 95 0.85 3.99 -19.36
CA PHE A 95 -0.08 2.86 -19.51
C PHE A 95 0.63 1.59 -20.05
N PRO A 96 1.43 1.64 -21.14
CA PRO A 96 2.25 0.52 -21.56
C PRO A 96 3.26 0.04 -20.50
N GLN A 97 3.78 0.94 -19.66
CA GLN A 97 4.71 0.58 -18.58
C GLN A 97 4.01 -0.31 -17.55
N GLY A 98 2.79 0.02 -17.15
CA GLY A 98 1.97 -0.82 -16.27
C GLY A 98 1.74 -2.22 -16.84
N ILE A 99 1.39 -2.31 -18.13
CA ILE A 99 1.22 -3.61 -18.81
C ILE A 99 2.54 -4.41 -18.75
N SER A 100 3.67 -3.77 -19.03
CA SER A 100 4.98 -4.42 -18.99
C SER A 100 5.30 -4.96 -17.60
N ILE A 101 5.10 -4.16 -16.54
CA ILE A 101 5.36 -4.54 -15.16
C ILE A 101 4.54 -5.78 -14.78
N PHE A 102 3.21 -5.73 -14.94
CA PHE A 102 2.35 -6.85 -14.56
C PHE A 102 2.60 -8.10 -15.42
N SER A 103 2.88 -7.93 -16.72
CA SER A 103 3.24 -9.06 -17.59
C SER A 103 4.53 -9.76 -17.14
N GLN A 104 5.53 -9.00 -16.67
CA GLN A 104 6.77 -9.57 -16.16
C GLN A 104 6.56 -10.31 -14.83
N PHE A 105 5.72 -9.79 -13.93
CA PHE A 105 5.34 -10.53 -12.71
C PHE A 105 4.65 -11.86 -13.04
N VAL A 106 3.66 -11.85 -13.93
CA VAL A 106 2.94 -13.06 -14.34
C VAL A 106 3.92 -14.07 -14.96
N LYS A 107 4.82 -13.62 -15.85
CA LYS A 107 5.87 -14.50 -16.41
C LYS A 107 6.79 -15.05 -15.33
N ARG A 108 7.17 -14.25 -14.33
CA ARG A 108 8.12 -14.64 -13.30
C ARG A 108 7.56 -15.65 -12.30
N PHE A 109 6.28 -15.54 -11.96
CA PHE A 109 5.68 -16.27 -10.85
C PHE A 109 4.60 -17.28 -11.27
N CYS A 110 4.09 -17.21 -12.50
CA CYS A 110 2.98 -18.04 -12.96
C CYS A 110 3.26 -18.81 -14.26
N ALA A 111 4.30 -18.46 -15.01
CA ALA A 111 4.73 -19.26 -16.16
C ALA A 111 5.71 -20.34 -15.71
N ALA A 112 5.46 -21.58 -16.11
CA ALA A 112 6.32 -22.75 -15.87
C ALA A 112 7.52 -22.77 -16.83
#